data_AF-A0A923H9X9-F1
#
_entry.id   AF-A0A923H9X9-F1
#
_cell.length_a   1.000
_cell.length_b   1.000
_cell.length_c   1.000
_cell.angle_alpha   90.00
_cell.angle_beta   90.00
_cell.angle_gamma   90.00
#
_symmetry.space_group_name_H-M   'P 1'
#
loop_
_entity.id
_entity.type
_entity.pdbx_description
1 polymer ?
#
loop_
_entity_poly.entity_id
_entity_poly.type
_entity_poly.pdbx_seq_one_letter_code
_entity_poly.pdbx_strand_id
1 'polypeptide(L)'
;MKSKYSVFLILILLIISCTKLEKTIPNDIINNQEKYNQIIKTIEESDFSRFSLNQFISKEYFPSELIDLLKTTKLENKVEYLIFHKKNCEQKSFELASDGYYIVYNPCPEKDFPLPNSYLNEGITEIWGINKNWMMWKDNGRM
;
A
#
# COMPACT_ATOMS: atom_id res chain seq x y z
N MET A 1 -9.27 3.35 -48.16
CA MET A 1 -9.09 2.24 -47.19
C MET A 1 -8.12 2.65 -46.08
N LYS A 2 -8.55 3.44 -45.09
CA LYS A 2 -7.71 3.89 -43.95
C LYS A 2 -8.58 4.05 -42.70
N SER A 3 -9.17 2.97 -42.20
CA SER A 3 -10.06 3.08 -41.03
C SER A 3 -10.15 1.80 -40.17
N LYS A 4 -9.44 0.72 -40.53
CA LYS A 4 -9.52 -0.55 -39.76
C LYS A 4 -8.41 -0.73 -38.72
N TYR A 5 -7.26 -0.06 -38.89
CA TYR A 5 -6.12 -0.20 -37.97
C TYR A 5 -6.21 0.69 -36.72
N SER A 6 -6.98 1.78 -36.74
CA SER A 6 -7.05 2.72 -35.61
C SER A 6 -7.95 2.23 -34.47
N VAL A 7 -8.97 1.42 -34.76
CA VAL A 7 -9.91 0.91 -33.74
C VAL A 7 -9.30 -0.26 -32.97
N PHE A 8 -8.47 -1.08 -33.63
CA PHE A 8 -7.83 -2.23 -32.99
C PHE A 8 -6.73 -1.82 -31.99
N LEU A 9 -6.03 -0.70 -32.25
CA LEU A 9 -5.01 -0.18 -31.33
C LEU A 9 -5.62 0.42 -30.05
N ILE A 10 -6.79 1.05 -30.15
CA ILE A 10 -7.53 1.60 -29.00
C ILE A 10 -8.09 0.47 -28.12
N LEU A 11 -8.49 -0.66 -28.72
CA LEU A 11 -8.99 -1.81 -27.98
C LEU A 11 -7.89 -2.53 -27.17
N ILE A 12 -6.66 -2.61 -27.69
CA ILE A 12 -5.53 -3.23 -26.98
C ILE A 12 -5.08 -2.36 -25.79
N LEU A 13 -5.18 -1.03 -25.89
CA LEU A 13 -4.87 -0.10 -24.80
C LEU A 13 -5.89 -0.16 -23.65
N LEU A 14 -7.13 -0.60 -23.91
CA LEU A 14 -8.17 -0.74 -22.88
C LEU A 14 -8.06 -2.03 -22.06
N ILE A 15 -7.37 -3.06 -22.54
CA ILE A 15 -7.30 -4.38 -21.87
C ILE A 15 -6.18 -4.44 -20.80
N ILE A 16 -5.23 -3.49 -20.80
CA ILE A 16 -4.06 -3.52 -19.90
C ILE A 16 -4.33 -2.86 -18.54
N SER A 17 -5.37 -2.03 -18.38
CA SER A 17 -5.45 -1.12 -17.22
C SER A 17 -6.48 -1.49 -16.15
N CYS A 18 -6.70 -2.78 -15.90
CA CYS A 18 -7.28 -3.21 -14.62
C CYS A 18 -6.35 -4.26 -13.97
N THR A 19 -5.09 -3.89 -13.80
CA THR A 19 -4.18 -4.68 -13.00
C THR A 19 -4.56 -4.50 -11.54
N LYS A 20 -5.08 -5.57 -10.94
CA LYS A 20 -5.59 -5.53 -9.58
C LYS A 20 -4.51 -5.12 -8.56
N LEU A 21 -4.89 -4.39 -7.51
CA LEU A 21 -3.98 -3.92 -6.46
C LEU A 21 -3.17 -5.06 -5.85
N GLU A 22 -3.80 -6.23 -5.66
CA GLU A 22 -3.16 -7.44 -5.14
C GLU A 22 -1.91 -7.90 -5.90
N LYS A 23 -1.76 -7.53 -7.16
CA LYS A 23 -0.58 -7.88 -7.97
C LYS A 23 0.36 -6.70 -8.18
N THR A 24 -0.16 -5.49 -8.20
CA THR A 24 0.65 -4.31 -8.55
C THR A 24 1.43 -3.77 -7.38
N ILE A 25 0.81 -3.66 -6.20
CA ILE A 25 1.44 -3.06 -5.03
C ILE A 25 2.57 -3.93 -4.46
N PRO A 26 2.40 -5.26 -4.26
CA PRO A 26 3.49 -6.10 -3.78
C PRO A 26 4.73 -6.05 -4.68
N ASN A 27 4.53 -6.15 -6.00
CA ASN A 27 5.61 -6.07 -6.96
C ASN A 27 6.29 -4.69 -6.97
N ASP A 28 5.52 -3.62 -6.79
CA ASP A 28 6.08 -2.27 -6.74
C ASP A 28 6.96 -2.07 -5.49
N ILE A 29 6.52 -2.54 -4.33
CA ILE A 29 7.29 -2.51 -3.08
C ILE A 29 8.60 -3.30 -3.22
N ILE A 30 8.54 -4.50 -3.80
CA ILE A 30 9.73 -5.35 -3.99
C ILE A 30 10.75 -4.69 -4.91
N ASN A 31 10.29 -4.09 -6.01
CA ASN A 31 11.16 -3.55 -7.06
C ASN A 31 11.63 -2.10 -6.80
N ASN A 32 10.96 -1.36 -5.92
CA ASN A 32 11.26 0.07 -5.65
C ASN A 32 11.56 0.35 -4.17
N GLN A 33 12.32 -0.54 -3.51
CA GLN A 33 12.57 -0.45 -2.06
C GLN A 33 13.07 0.92 -1.60
N GLU A 34 13.92 1.58 -2.38
CA GLU A 34 14.44 2.92 -2.06
C GLU A 34 13.30 3.95 -1.86
N LYS A 35 12.31 3.97 -2.75
CA LYS A 35 11.15 4.88 -2.64
C LYS A 35 10.31 4.56 -1.42
N TYR A 36 10.09 3.28 -1.12
CA TYR A 36 9.32 2.86 0.05
C TYR A 36 10.07 3.13 1.36
N ASN A 37 11.40 3.05 1.37
CA ASN A 37 12.22 3.49 2.50
C ASN A 37 12.12 4.99 2.73
N GLN A 38 12.08 5.79 1.66
CA GLN A 38 11.81 7.23 1.76
C GLN A 38 10.41 7.49 2.34
N ILE A 39 9.39 6.77 1.89
CA ILE A 39 8.02 6.86 2.46
C ILE A 39 8.03 6.57 3.97
N ILE A 40 8.68 5.47 4.40
CA ILE A 40 8.81 5.12 5.83
C ILE A 40 9.44 6.27 6.60
N LYS A 41 10.60 6.75 6.12
CA LYS A 41 11.34 7.84 6.76
C LYS A 41 10.50 9.11 6.88
N THR A 42 9.84 9.53 5.79
CA THR A 42 8.97 10.71 5.80
C THR A 42 7.82 10.55 6.80
N ILE A 43 7.22 9.36 6.90
CA ILE A 43 6.16 9.09 7.89
C ILE A 43 6.72 9.17 9.33
N GLU A 44 7.89 8.61 9.58
CA GLU A 44 8.53 8.59 10.90
C GLU A 44 8.99 9.97 11.37
N GLU A 45 9.49 10.81 10.46
CA GLU A 45 9.99 12.16 10.76
C GLU A 45 8.87 13.21 10.83
N SER A 46 7.66 12.87 10.38
CA SER A 46 6.52 13.79 10.37
C SER A 46 5.78 13.86 11.70
N ASP A 47 5.31 15.05 12.06
CA ASP A 47 4.53 15.25 13.27
C ASP A 47 3.07 14.83 13.11
N PHE A 48 2.79 13.59 13.54
CA PHE A 48 1.43 13.06 13.70
C PHE A 48 1.00 12.96 15.18
N SER A 49 1.68 13.67 16.09
CA SER A 49 1.48 13.52 17.55
C SER A 49 0.07 13.85 18.04
N ARG A 50 -0.67 14.67 17.30
CA ARG A 50 -2.07 15.01 17.59
C ARG A 50 -3.06 13.86 17.35
N PHE A 51 -2.64 12.81 16.64
CA PHE A 51 -3.48 11.67 16.30
C PHE A 51 -3.21 10.51 17.26
N SER A 52 -4.29 9.85 17.69
CA SER A 52 -4.19 8.66 18.53
C SER A 52 -3.80 7.43 17.70
N LEU A 53 -3.26 6.40 18.36
CA LEU A 53 -3.05 5.11 17.72
C LEU A 53 -4.38 4.50 17.26
N ASN A 54 -4.35 3.73 16.16
CA ASN A 54 -5.49 3.15 15.47
C ASN A 54 -6.51 4.17 14.93
N GLN A 55 -6.19 5.47 14.94
CA GLN A 55 -7.00 6.50 14.32
C GLN A 55 -6.72 6.56 12.81
N PHE A 56 -7.77 6.67 12.01
CA PHE A 56 -7.66 6.97 10.58
C PHE A 56 -7.27 8.43 10.39
N ILE A 57 -6.06 8.66 9.87
CA ILE A 57 -5.55 9.98 9.53
C ILE A 57 -5.80 10.20 8.05
N SER A 58 -6.76 11.07 7.71
CA SER A 58 -7.09 11.39 6.33
C SER A 58 -5.92 12.00 5.56
N LYS A 59 -5.84 11.71 4.27
CA LYS A 59 -4.83 12.22 3.32
C LYS A 59 -4.63 13.75 3.37
N GLU A 60 -5.66 14.52 3.71
CA GLU A 60 -5.58 15.99 3.89
C GLU A 60 -4.58 16.44 4.97
N TYR A 61 -4.20 15.54 5.88
CA TYR A 61 -3.23 15.79 6.93
C TYR A 61 -1.84 15.27 6.59
N PHE A 62 -1.63 14.69 5.41
CA PHE A 62 -0.32 14.20 5.01
C PHE A 62 0.59 15.38 4.68
N PRO A 63 1.88 15.34 5.07
CA PRO A 63 2.85 16.31 4.61
C PRO A 63 2.99 16.23 3.09
N SER A 64 3.27 17.35 2.44
CA SER A 64 3.40 17.41 0.97
C SER A 64 4.45 16.44 0.43
N GLU A 65 5.55 16.26 1.16
CA GLU A 65 6.61 15.32 0.81
C GLU A 65 6.12 13.88 0.73
N LEU A 66 5.28 13.44 1.68
CA LEU A 66 4.67 12.10 1.63
C LEU A 66 3.75 11.96 0.41
N ILE A 67 2.95 12.98 0.14
CA ILE A 67 2.06 12.99 -1.03
C ILE A 67 2.88 12.87 -2.33
N ASP A 68 3.98 13.61 -2.44
CA ASP A 68 4.82 13.59 -3.64
C ASP A 68 5.55 12.26 -3.80
N LEU A 69 6.06 11.66 -2.73
CA LEU A 69 6.64 10.32 -2.77
C LEU A 69 5.62 9.28 -3.22
N LEU A 70 4.39 9.31 -2.69
CA LEU A 70 3.32 8.38 -3.09
C LEU A 70 2.97 8.49 -4.58
N LYS A 71 3.04 9.69 -5.19
CA LYS A 71 2.84 9.86 -6.64
C LYS A 71 3.89 9.17 -7.48
N THR A 72 5.07 8.87 -6.93
CA THR A 72 6.16 8.20 -7.66
C THR A 72 6.10 6.67 -7.58
N THR A 73 5.10 6.11 -6.90
CA THR A 73 4.91 4.66 -6.70
C THR A 73 3.58 4.21 -7.30
N LYS A 74 3.29 2.91 -7.25
CA LYS A 74 1.96 2.39 -7.62
C LYS A 74 0.87 2.73 -6.61
N LEU A 75 1.18 3.45 -5.53
CA LEU A 75 0.21 3.99 -4.57
C LEU A 75 -0.31 5.38 -4.96
N GLU A 76 0.12 5.93 -6.10
CA GLU A 76 -0.36 7.21 -6.62
C GLU A 76 -1.90 7.28 -6.58
N ASN A 77 -2.41 8.29 -5.89
CA ASN A 77 -3.84 8.58 -5.72
C ASN A 77 -4.70 7.45 -5.11
N LYS A 78 -4.10 6.45 -4.47
CA LYS A 78 -4.81 5.31 -3.87
C LYS A 78 -4.91 5.38 -2.35
N VAL A 79 -3.89 5.93 -1.68
CA VAL A 79 -3.89 6.01 -0.21
C VAL A 79 -4.84 7.10 0.25
N GLU A 80 -5.82 6.71 1.05
CA GLU A 80 -6.83 7.59 1.64
C GLU A 80 -6.52 7.89 3.11
N TYR A 81 -5.98 6.91 3.83
CA TYR A 81 -5.70 7.03 5.25
C TYR A 81 -4.34 6.45 5.64
N LEU A 82 -3.77 7.03 6.69
CA LEU A 82 -2.63 6.50 7.44
C LEU A 82 -3.12 6.10 8.83
N ILE A 83 -2.69 4.94 9.31
CA ILE A 83 -3.05 4.44 10.64
C ILE A 83 -1.75 4.05 11.35
N PHE A 84 -1.54 4.52 12.58
CA PHE A 84 -0.41 4.10 13.40
C PHE A 84 -0.83 3.03 14.40
N HIS A 85 0.00 2.02 14.57
CA HIS A 85 -0.22 0.98 15.58
C HIS A 85 0.90 0.95 16.60
N LYS A 86 0.55 0.55 17.83
CA LYS A 86 1.54 0.26 18.87
C LYS A 86 2.23 -1.06 18.55
N LYS A 87 3.55 -1.13 18.67
CA LYS A 87 4.29 -2.41 18.60
C LYS A 87 5.38 -2.52 19.66
N ASN A 88 6.01 -3.70 19.64
CA ASN A 88 6.92 -4.22 20.66
C ASN A 88 8.36 -3.66 20.57
N CYS A 89 8.64 -2.74 19.65
CA CYS A 89 9.94 -2.11 19.50
C CYS A 89 9.82 -0.58 19.43
N GLU A 90 10.97 0.12 19.40
CA GLU A 90 11.03 1.58 19.49
C GLU A 90 10.37 2.30 18.30
N GLN A 91 10.27 1.65 17.15
CA GLN A 91 9.65 2.18 15.94
C GLN A 91 8.16 1.81 15.85
N LYS A 92 7.33 2.75 15.38
CA LYS A 92 5.89 2.53 15.15
C LYS A 92 5.69 1.76 13.85
N SER A 93 4.78 0.79 13.85
CA SER A 93 4.23 0.23 12.61
C SER A 93 3.10 1.13 12.09
N PHE A 94 2.85 1.11 10.79
CA PHE A 94 1.76 1.87 10.19
C PHE A 94 1.09 1.12 9.04
N GLU A 95 -0.12 1.57 8.70
CA GLU A 95 -0.89 1.09 7.56
C GLU A 95 -1.24 2.26 6.62
N LEU A 96 -1.10 2.03 5.32
CA LEU A 96 -1.66 2.87 4.28
C LEU A 96 -2.93 2.19 3.77
N ALA A 97 -4.08 2.79 4.00
CA ALA A 97 -5.38 2.24 3.61
C ALA A 97 -5.85 2.80 2.25
N SER A 98 -6.41 1.92 1.41
CA SER A 98 -6.86 2.19 0.04
C SER A 98 -7.99 1.23 -0.34
N ASP A 99 -9.24 1.71 -0.45
CA ASP A 99 -10.39 0.95 -0.98
C ASP A 99 -10.46 -0.52 -0.51
N GLY A 100 -10.50 -0.72 0.82
CA GLY A 100 -10.55 -2.04 1.45
C GLY A 100 -9.23 -2.81 1.51
N TYR A 101 -8.14 -2.28 0.93
CA TYR A 101 -6.78 -2.78 1.07
C TYR A 101 -6.02 -1.99 2.13
N TYR A 102 -5.19 -2.70 2.88
CA TYR A 102 -4.34 -2.16 3.94
C TYR A 102 -2.91 -2.62 3.69
N ILE A 103 -2.03 -1.67 3.40
CA ILE A 103 -0.61 -1.94 3.16
C ILE A 103 0.15 -1.63 4.44
N VAL A 104 0.64 -2.68 5.09
CA VAL A 104 1.20 -2.62 6.44
C VAL A 104 2.72 -2.62 6.36
N TYR A 105 3.33 -1.63 7.00
CA TYR A 105 4.74 -1.66 7.35
C TYR A 105 4.90 -2.00 8.82
N ASN A 106 5.64 -3.07 9.10
CA ASN A 106 6.05 -3.44 10.44
C ASN A 106 7.58 -3.52 10.53
N PRO A 107 8.24 -2.60 11.26
CA PRO A 107 9.70 -2.62 11.42
C PRO A 107 10.19 -3.86 12.19
N CYS A 108 9.35 -4.42 13.06
CA CYS A 108 9.65 -5.54 13.93
C CYS A 108 8.56 -6.61 13.82
N PRO A 109 8.54 -7.37 12.70
CA PRO A 109 7.56 -8.42 12.46
C PRO A 109 7.60 -9.50 13.55
N GLU A 110 6.43 -9.92 14.01
CA GLU A 110 6.28 -11.04 14.94
C GLU A 110 6.32 -12.38 14.17
N LYS A 111 6.33 -13.52 14.89
CA LYS A 111 6.47 -14.86 14.28
C LYS A 111 5.31 -15.22 13.35
N ASP A 112 4.15 -14.61 13.57
CA ASP A 112 2.92 -14.77 12.79
C ASP A 112 2.84 -13.81 11.58
N PHE A 113 3.83 -12.92 11.40
CA PHE A 113 3.88 -12.07 10.22
C PHE A 113 4.03 -12.91 8.94
N PRO A 114 3.27 -12.63 7.87
CA PRO A 114 3.29 -13.43 6.65
C PRO A 114 4.69 -13.56 6.05
N LEU A 115 4.99 -14.75 5.51
CA LEU A 115 6.26 -14.99 4.84
C LEU A 115 6.41 -14.11 3.59
N PRO A 116 7.63 -13.67 3.23
CA PRO A 116 7.87 -12.96 1.97
C PRO A 116 7.34 -13.73 0.76
N ASN A 117 6.76 -13.00 -0.21
CA ASN A 117 6.17 -13.54 -1.44
C ASN A 117 5.13 -14.66 -1.20
N SER A 118 4.36 -14.57 -0.12
CA SER A 118 3.32 -15.54 0.21
C SER A 118 1.92 -14.97 0.07
N TYR A 119 0.94 -15.86 -0.02
CA TYR A 119 -0.47 -15.53 0.00
C TYR A 119 -1.19 -16.45 0.98
N LEU A 120 -2.03 -15.87 1.83
CA LEU A 120 -2.89 -16.56 2.78
C LEU A 120 -4.33 -16.07 2.59
N ASN A 121 -5.28 -16.98 2.73
CA ASN A 121 -6.70 -16.68 2.71
C ASN A 121 -7.33 -17.24 3.98
N GLU A 122 -7.78 -16.33 4.85
CA GLU A 122 -8.32 -16.62 6.18
C GLU A 122 -9.77 -16.13 6.26
N GLY A 123 -10.68 -16.92 5.70
CA GLY A 123 -12.12 -16.63 5.73
C GLY A 123 -12.49 -15.42 4.88
N ILE A 124 -12.73 -14.27 5.51
CA ILE A 124 -13.07 -13.01 4.84
C ILE A 124 -11.86 -12.12 4.58
N THR A 125 -10.66 -12.56 4.98
CA THR A 125 -9.44 -11.77 4.84
C THR A 125 -8.46 -12.45 3.88
N GLU A 126 -7.95 -11.67 2.93
CA GLU A 126 -6.85 -12.09 2.05
C GLU A 126 -5.58 -11.36 2.44
N ILE A 127 -4.46 -12.08 2.54
CA ILE A 127 -3.19 -11.54 3.03
C ILE A 127 -2.08 -11.88 2.03
N TRP A 128 -1.30 -10.88 1.65
CA TRP A 128 -0.10 -10.99 0.84
C TRP A 128 1.12 -10.61 1.66
N GLY A 129 2.00 -11.58 1.93
CA GLY A 129 3.32 -11.29 2.48
C GLY A 129 4.24 -10.79 1.37
N ILE A 130 4.77 -9.58 1.50
CA ILE A 130 5.52 -8.91 0.43
C ILE A 130 7.01 -9.13 0.65
N ASN A 131 7.51 -8.70 1.81
CA ASN A 131 8.87 -8.95 2.25
C ASN A 131 8.91 -9.06 3.78
N LYS A 132 10.11 -9.03 4.37
CA LYS A 132 10.27 -9.18 5.82
C LYS A 132 9.54 -8.11 6.66
N ASN A 133 9.26 -6.93 6.12
CA ASN A 133 8.66 -5.81 6.87
C ASN A 133 7.33 -5.33 6.28
N TRP A 134 7.00 -5.75 5.07
CA TRP A 134 5.79 -5.33 4.37
C TRP A 134 4.84 -6.50 4.15
N MET A 135 3.58 -6.25 4.44
CA MET A 135 2.47 -7.09 4.01
C MET A 135 1.36 -6.20 3.46
N MET A 136 0.42 -6.82 2.77
CA MET A 136 -0.84 -6.19 2.42
C MET A 136 -1.96 -7.14 2.77
N TRP A 137 -3.09 -6.62 3.22
CA TRP A 137 -4.28 -7.44 3.41
C TRP A 137 -5.51 -6.72 2.88
N LYS A 138 -6.55 -7.48 2.61
CA LYS A 138 -7.84 -6.98 2.14
C LYS A 138 -8.94 -7.52 3.05
N ASP A 139 -9.80 -6.63 3.53
CA ASP A 139 -11.03 -7.00 4.22
C ASP A 139 -12.15 -7.19 3.18
N ASN A 140 -12.63 -8.43 3.01
CA ASN A 140 -13.77 -8.70 2.13
C ASN A 140 -15.11 -8.69 2.90
N GLY A 141 -15.14 -8.37 4.21
CA GLY A 141 -16.31 -8.56 5.07
C GLY A 141 -16.72 -7.38 5.94
N ARG A 142 -16.05 -6.22 5.86
CA ARG A 142 -16.49 -4.98 6.53
C ARG A 142 -16.70 -3.85 5.53
N MET A 143 -17.95 -3.69 5.10
CA MET A 143 -18.54 -2.38 4.77
C MET A 143 -19.32 -1.91 6.00
#